data_AF-A0A1Q9EVU9-F1
#
_entry.id   AF-A0A1Q9EVU9-F1
#
_cell.length_a   1.000
_cell.length_b   1.000
_cell.length_c   1.000
_cell.angle_alpha   90.00
_cell.angle_beta   90.00
_cell.angle_gamma   90.00
#
_symmetry.space_group_name_H-M   'P 1'
#
loop_
_entity.id
_entity.type
_entity.pdbx_description
1 polymer ?
#
loop_
_entity_poly.entity_id
_entity_poly.type
_entity_poly.pdbx_seq_one_letter_code
_entity_poly.pdbx_strand_id
1 'polypeptide(L)'
;MVDPRLTFGAPRQWLSLVKRVWLNQTRWIQYAGHTHETPTRVKRSIPQGDALSPLAQILLLAAPVKDVEAHEAACGLLQSNFVDDRAASCRTAVQAHRYTQRWTRWSAKFGFLENFDKMEVLTSEKHYGELRRLGFAAKCLKTAIRVLGVDLPARLQDVVRPTAEKRNEDGKAIAARLMRMPASLHVKRKLWPPTPAGELQCRFGWIQRHDEAYGTAVLRHLAAVRQAGTSVEKNEPSDNWFRRGQEENQVRNALTDLNALLVAGGTVGGDV
;
A
#
# COMPACT_ATOMS: atom_id res chain seq x y z
N MET A 1 -23.49 4.18 23.96
CA MET A 1 -23.63 2.71 23.80
C MET A 1 -23.11 2.35 22.41
N VAL A 2 -22.17 1.40 22.28
CA VAL A 2 -21.67 0.95 20.97
C VAL A 2 -22.57 -0.19 20.49
N ASP A 3 -23.17 -0.03 19.30
CA ASP A 3 -24.02 -1.07 18.68
C ASP A 3 -23.24 -2.41 18.61
N PRO A 4 -23.79 -3.52 19.13
CA PRO A 4 -23.19 -4.85 19.05
C PRO A 4 -22.86 -5.33 17.63
N ARG A 5 -23.47 -4.74 16.59
CA ARG A 5 -23.21 -5.05 15.18
C ARG A 5 -21.91 -4.42 14.67
N LEU A 6 -21.40 -3.38 15.35
CA LEU A 6 -20.15 -2.69 15.02
C LEU A 6 -18.88 -3.46 15.43
N THR A 7 -19.01 -4.62 16.08
CA THR A 7 -17.85 -5.33 16.65
C THR A 7 -17.26 -6.39 15.74
N PHE A 8 -17.89 -6.76 14.63
CA PHE A 8 -17.20 -7.48 13.54
C PHE A 8 -16.42 -8.74 13.91
N GLY A 9 -16.86 -9.44 14.95
CA GLY A 9 -16.13 -10.57 15.52
C GLY A 9 -14.86 -10.18 16.29
N ALA A 10 -14.41 -8.92 16.24
CA ALA A 10 -13.35 -8.42 17.10
C ALA A 10 -13.83 -8.46 18.56
N PRO A 11 -13.09 -9.15 19.46
CA PRO A 11 -13.46 -9.20 20.85
C PRO A 11 -13.56 -7.78 21.43
N ARG A 12 -14.59 -7.52 22.24
CA ARG A 12 -14.81 -6.19 22.84
C ARG A 12 -13.58 -5.68 23.61
N GLN A 13 -12.83 -6.61 24.20
CA GLN A 13 -11.58 -6.35 24.91
C GLN A 13 -10.52 -5.74 23.97
N TRP A 14 -10.40 -6.26 22.75
CA TRP A 14 -9.48 -5.73 21.74
C TRP A 14 -9.87 -4.33 21.29
N LEU A 15 -11.15 -4.10 21.00
CA LEU A 15 -11.66 -2.78 20.64
C LEU A 15 -11.45 -1.77 21.79
N SER A 16 -11.61 -2.21 23.03
CA SER A 16 -11.36 -1.38 24.21
C SER A 16 -9.88 -1.03 24.36
N LEU A 17 -8.99 -2.01 24.14
CA LEU A 17 -7.55 -1.80 24.13
C LEU A 17 -7.15 -0.80 23.04
N VAL A 18 -7.59 -1.03 21.81
CA VAL A 18 -7.32 -0.14 20.67
C VAL A 18 -7.82 1.28 20.94
N LYS A 19 -9.05 1.44 21.46
CA LYS A 19 -9.57 2.76 21.84
C LYS A 19 -8.71 3.42 22.91
N ARG A 20 -8.28 2.68 23.93
CA ARG A 20 -7.42 3.21 24.99
C ARG A 20 -6.06 3.63 24.43
N VAL A 21 -5.45 2.80 23.60
CA VAL A 21 -4.11 3.01 23.04
C VAL A 21 -4.12 4.10 21.98
N TRP A 22 -5.17 4.26 21.15
CA TRP A 22 -5.15 5.23 20.06
C TRP A 22 -5.94 6.51 20.30
N LEU A 23 -7.03 6.49 21.08
CA LEU A 23 -7.84 7.70 21.31
C LEU A 23 -7.38 8.51 22.53
N ASN A 24 -6.72 7.87 23.50
CA ASN A 24 -6.30 8.49 24.75
C ASN A 24 -4.78 8.49 24.92
N GLN A 25 -4.07 8.83 23.84
CA GLN A 25 -2.60 8.83 23.83
C GLN A 25 -2.04 10.02 24.60
N THR A 26 -1.11 9.70 25.50
CA THR A 26 -0.26 10.65 26.20
C THR A 26 1.18 10.23 25.93
N ARG A 27 1.95 11.08 25.25
CA ARG A 27 3.32 10.75 24.81
C ARG A 27 4.34 11.65 25.49
N TRP A 28 5.39 11.05 26.01
CA TRP A 28 6.61 11.75 26.40
C TRP A 28 7.44 12.00 25.15
N ILE A 29 7.83 13.26 24.92
CA ILE A 29 8.69 13.62 23.80
C ILE A 29 10.12 13.61 24.32
N GLN A 30 10.96 12.74 23.76
CA GLN A 30 12.38 12.68 24.08
C GLN A 30 13.19 12.96 22.82
N TYR A 31 14.19 13.84 22.94
CA TYR A 31 15.13 14.15 21.88
C TYR A 31 16.52 14.35 22.47
N ALA A 32 17.52 13.67 21.89
CA ALA A 32 18.92 13.77 22.31
C ALA A 32 19.15 13.58 23.83
N GLY A 33 18.41 12.65 24.46
CA GLY A 33 18.50 12.38 25.90
C GLY A 33 17.69 13.33 26.80
N HIS A 34 17.12 14.41 26.25
CA HIS A 34 16.24 15.32 26.98
C HIS A 34 14.78 14.91 26.82
N THR A 35 14.02 14.93 27.90
CA THR A 35 12.58 14.63 27.92
C THR A 35 11.80 15.91 28.20
N HIS A 36 10.78 16.20 27.41
CA HIS A 36 9.88 17.34 27.66
C HIS A 36 9.23 17.22 29.05
N GLU A 37 9.14 18.32 29.78
CA GLU A 37 8.73 18.34 31.20
C GLU A 37 7.33 17.77 31.44
N THR A 38 6.43 17.99 30.48
CA THR A 38 5.06 17.47 30.54
C THR A 38 4.78 16.56 29.35
N PRO A 39 3.99 15.48 29.54
CA PRO A 39 3.63 14.65 28.42
C PRO A 39 2.59 15.34 27.53
N THR A 40 2.70 15.12 26.22
CA THR A 40 1.78 15.72 25.24
C THR A 40 0.61 14.78 24.99
N ARG A 41 -0.62 15.31 25.08
CA ARG A 41 -1.82 14.57 24.66
C ARG A 41 -1.93 14.57 23.14
N VAL A 42 -1.95 13.39 22.54
CA VAL A 42 -2.02 13.23 21.09
C VAL A 42 -3.40 12.73 20.68
N LYS A 43 -4.15 13.57 19.98
CA LYS A 43 -5.53 13.26 19.54
C LYS A 43 -5.62 12.73 18.11
N ARG A 44 -4.58 12.95 17.30
CA ARG A 44 -4.60 12.73 15.84
C ARG A 44 -3.31 12.05 15.38
N SER A 45 -3.10 10.80 15.77
CA SER A 45 -2.03 9.98 15.20
C SER A 45 -2.19 8.51 15.56
N ILE A 46 -1.55 7.65 14.78
CA ILE A 46 -1.31 6.25 15.13
C ILE A 46 0.16 6.14 15.57
N PRO A 47 0.48 5.45 16.68
CA PRO A 47 1.86 5.29 17.14
C PRO A 47 2.70 4.47 16.17
N GLN A 48 3.82 5.02 15.71
CA GLN A 48 4.78 4.26 14.90
C GLN A 48 5.48 3.23 15.79
N GLY A 49 5.64 2.00 15.27
CA GLY A 49 6.21 0.88 16.02
C GLY A 49 5.20 0.07 16.85
N ASP A 50 3.94 0.52 16.93
CA ASP A 50 2.87 -0.30 17.53
C ASP A 50 2.45 -1.43 16.58
N ALA A 51 2.34 -2.64 17.12
CA ALA A 51 2.12 -3.85 16.33
C ALA A 51 0.74 -3.91 15.64
N LEU A 52 -0.25 -3.18 16.16
CA LEU A 52 -1.62 -3.17 15.62
C LEU A 52 -1.85 -2.04 14.61
N SER A 53 -0.94 -1.08 14.55
CA SER A 53 -1.04 0.11 13.72
C SER A 53 -1.14 -0.20 12.22
N PRO A 54 -0.36 -1.14 11.65
CA PRO A 54 -0.53 -1.54 10.25
C PRO A 54 -1.91 -2.16 9.97
N LEU A 55 -2.40 -3.01 10.87
CA LEU A 55 -3.70 -3.65 10.72
C LEU A 55 -4.83 -2.62 10.66
N ALA A 56 -4.81 -1.61 11.54
CA ALA A 56 -5.85 -0.58 11.50
C ALA A 56 -5.79 0.31 10.27
N GLN A 57 -4.59 0.64 9.78
CA GLN A 57 -4.48 1.37 8.52
C GLN A 57 -5.08 0.55 7.37
N ILE A 58 -4.81 -0.76 7.31
CA ILE A 58 -5.42 -1.67 6.32
C ILE A 58 -6.95 -1.66 6.45
N LEU A 59 -7.48 -1.79 7.68
CA LEU A 59 -8.92 -1.83 7.91
C LEU A 59 -9.60 -0.50 7.51
N LEU A 60 -8.99 0.64 7.86
CA LEU A 60 -9.50 1.96 7.51
C LEU A 60 -9.49 2.19 5.98
N LEU A 61 -8.44 1.72 5.30
CA LEU A 61 -8.29 1.87 3.85
C LEU A 61 -9.09 0.83 3.05
N ALA A 62 -9.68 -0.19 3.68
CA ALA A 62 -10.46 -1.19 2.97
C ALA A 62 -11.70 -0.61 2.27
N ALA A 63 -12.37 0.37 2.89
CA ALA A 63 -13.55 1.02 2.32
C ALA A 63 -13.25 1.83 1.06
N PRO A 64 -12.27 2.76 1.03
CA PRO A 64 -11.94 3.49 -0.19
C PRO A 64 -11.43 2.59 -1.32
N VAL A 65 -10.68 1.53 -1.00
CA VAL A 65 -10.25 0.53 -1.99
C VAL A 65 -11.48 -0.05 -2.71
N LYS A 66 -12.45 -0.55 -1.94
CA LYS A 66 -13.67 -1.15 -2.48
C LYS A 66 -14.51 -0.15 -3.26
N ASP A 67 -14.65 1.08 -2.77
CA ASP A 67 -15.40 2.13 -3.47
C ASP A 67 -14.79 2.41 -4.85
N VAL A 68 -13.46 2.56 -4.92
CA VAL A 68 -12.77 2.82 -6.18
C VAL A 68 -12.87 1.61 -7.12
N GLU A 69 -12.72 0.38 -6.61
CA GLU A 69 -12.89 -0.84 -7.41
C GLU A 69 -14.31 -0.95 -7.97
N ALA A 70 -15.33 -0.72 -7.16
CA ALA A 70 -16.73 -0.83 -7.57
C ALA A 70 -17.09 0.12 -8.73
N HIS A 71 -16.45 1.29 -8.81
CA HIS A 71 -16.80 2.30 -9.81
C HIS A 71 -15.90 2.28 -11.05
N GLU A 72 -14.64 1.88 -10.93
CA GLU A 72 -13.67 2.07 -12.02
C GLU A 72 -13.06 0.76 -12.53
N ALA A 73 -13.19 -0.36 -11.81
CA ALA A 73 -12.61 -1.65 -12.24
C ALA A 73 -13.25 -2.18 -13.54
N ALA A 74 -14.56 -2.00 -13.71
CA ALA A 74 -15.26 -2.36 -14.96
C ALA A 74 -14.73 -1.57 -16.18
N CYS A 75 -14.23 -0.36 -15.95
CA CYS A 75 -13.57 0.46 -16.97
C CYS A 75 -12.08 0.13 -17.15
N GLY A 76 -11.58 -0.94 -16.50
CA GLY A 76 -10.21 -1.40 -16.61
C GLY A 76 -9.20 -0.68 -15.74
N LEU A 77 -9.63 0.03 -14.69
CA LEU A 77 -8.73 0.51 -13.64
C LEU A 77 -8.09 -0.69 -12.94
N LEU A 78 -6.80 -0.61 -12.71
CA LEU A 78 -6.11 -1.53 -11.82
C LEU A 78 -5.36 -0.74 -10.76
N GLN A 79 -5.57 -1.05 -9.48
CA GLN A 79 -4.92 -0.37 -8.35
C GLN A 79 -4.13 -1.36 -7.48
N SER A 80 -3.06 -0.85 -6.88
CA SER A 80 -2.25 -1.54 -5.88
C SER A 80 -1.97 -0.56 -4.74
N ASN A 81 -2.33 -0.97 -3.52
CA ASN A 81 -2.19 -0.14 -2.33
C ASN A 81 -1.30 -0.85 -1.33
N PHE A 82 -0.24 -0.16 -0.92
CA PHE A 82 0.69 -0.58 0.11
C PHE A 82 0.57 0.41 1.27
N VAL A 83 -0.39 0.16 2.14
CA VAL A 83 -0.73 1.07 3.26
C VAL A 83 -1.01 2.48 2.73
N ASP A 84 -0.16 3.46 2.98
CA ASP A 84 -0.31 4.85 2.54
C ASP A 84 0.11 5.07 1.08
N ASP A 85 0.99 4.23 0.54
CA ASP A 85 1.40 4.30 -0.87
C ASP A 85 0.36 3.67 -1.79
N ARG A 86 -0.08 4.42 -2.80
CA ARG A 86 -1.12 3.97 -3.74
C ARG A 86 -0.68 4.20 -5.18
N ALA A 87 -0.82 3.17 -5.99
CA ALA A 87 -0.55 3.24 -7.42
C ALA A 87 -1.75 2.71 -8.21
N ALA A 88 -2.06 3.35 -9.34
CA ALA A 88 -3.09 2.88 -10.23
C ALA A 88 -2.70 3.05 -11.70
N SER A 89 -3.11 2.10 -12.52
CA SER A 89 -3.10 2.21 -13.97
C SER A 89 -4.50 2.54 -14.46
N CYS A 90 -4.58 3.60 -15.25
CA CYS A 90 -5.82 4.12 -15.82
C CYS A 90 -5.72 4.04 -17.35
N ARG A 91 -6.85 3.74 -18.01
CA ARG A 91 -6.94 3.70 -19.47
C ARG A 91 -7.06 5.08 -20.10
N THR A 92 -7.57 6.06 -19.35
CA THR A 92 -7.80 7.42 -19.85
C THR A 92 -7.43 8.46 -18.80
N ALA A 93 -7.14 9.69 -19.24
CA ALA A 93 -6.86 10.81 -18.34
C ALA A 93 -8.06 11.13 -17.45
N VAL A 94 -9.28 11.01 -17.99
CA VAL A 94 -10.53 11.21 -17.23
C VAL A 94 -10.68 10.16 -16.12
N GLN A 95 -10.35 8.90 -16.39
CA GLN A 95 -10.34 7.86 -15.36
C GLN A 95 -9.31 8.16 -14.26
N ALA A 96 -8.10 8.59 -14.63
CA ALA A 96 -7.09 9.00 -13.66
C ALA A 96 -7.58 10.16 -12.78
N HIS A 97 -8.25 11.15 -13.38
CA HIS A 97 -8.84 12.26 -12.63
C HIS A 97 -9.91 11.80 -11.63
N ARG A 98 -10.84 10.93 -12.05
CA ARG A 98 -11.88 10.39 -11.15
C ARG A 98 -11.28 9.55 -10.02
N TYR A 99 -10.26 8.74 -10.32
CA TYR A 99 -9.51 7.99 -9.32
C TYR A 99 -8.91 8.93 -8.26
N THR A 100 -8.20 9.98 -8.68
CA THR A 100 -7.61 10.97 -7.76
C THR A 100 -8.67 11.69 -6.94
N GLN A 101 -9.79 12.09 -7.55
CA GLN A 101 -10.90 12.76 -6.85
C GLN A 101 -11.53 11.86 -5.77
N ARG A 102 -11.76 10.58 -6.07
CA ARG A 102 -12.33 9.63 -5.10
C ARG A 102 -11.43 9.45 -3.90
N TRP A 103 -10.13 9.23 -4.12
CA TRP A 103 -9.17 9.14 -3.03
C TRP A 103 -9.10 10.43 -2.22
N THR A 104 -9.08 11.59 -2.87
CA THR A 104 -9.09 12.89 -2.19
C THR A 104 -10.31 13.04 -1.27
N ARG A 105 -11.50 12.63 -1.73
CA ARG A 105 -12.73 12.67 -0.93
C ARG A 105 -12.66 11.74 0.28
N TRP A 106 -12.16 10.52 0.10
CA TRP A 106 -11.99 9.56 1.19
C TRP A 106 -10.95 10.03 2.21
N SER A 107 -9.83 10.56 1.74
CA SER A 107 -8.80 11.13 2.60
C SER A 107 -9.32 12.30 3.41
N ALA A 108 -10.08 13.22 2.80
CA ALA A 108 -10.75 14.29 3.52
C ALA A 108 -11.72 13.75 4.59
N LYS A 109 -12.52 12.71 4.27
CA LYS A 109 -13.42 12.05 5.22
C LYS A 109 -12.68 11.44 6.42
N PHE A 110 -11.46 10.94 6.22
CA PHE A 110 -10.64 10.36 7.29
C PHE A 110 -9.75 11.39 8.01
N GLY A 111 -9.76 12.65 7.57
CA GLY A 111 -8.83 13.68 8.06
C GLY A 111 -7.38 13.42 7.62
N PHE A 112 -7.17 12.65 6.56
CA PHE A 112 -5.86 12.45 5.94
C PHE A 112 -5.51 13.62 5.02
N LEU A 113 -4.22 13.96 5.02
CA LEU A 113 -3.65 14.97 4.13
C LEU A 113 -2.91 14.28 2.99
N GLU A 114 -3.38 14.50 1.77
CA GLU A 114 -2.72 13.97 0.57
C GLU A 114 -1.46 14.76 0.25
N ASN A 115 -0.38 14.04 -0.02
CA ASN A 115 0.88 14.65 -0.45
C ASN A 115 0.93 14.71 -1.99
N PHE A 116 0.28 15.72 -2.57
CA PHE A 116 0.27 15.94 -4.02
C PHE A 116 1.64 16.31 -4.59
N ASP A 117 2.60 16.72 -3.75
CA ASP A 117 3.97 16.97 -4.19
C ASP A 117 4.73 15.68 -4.50
N LYS A 118 4.37 14.58 -3.84
CA LYS A 118 4.87 13.24 -4.14
C LYS A 118 4.11 12.53 -5.25
N MET A 119 2.97 13.07 -5.70
CA MET A 119 2.19 12.45 -6.76
C MET A 119 2.98 12.47 -8.08
N GLU A 120 3.09 11.32 -8.72
CA GLU A 120 3.66 11.19 -10.05
C GLU A 120 2.66 10.47 -10.97
N VAL A 121 2.56 10.94 -12.20
CA VAL A 121 1.72 10.38 -13.25
C VAL A 121 2.61 10.05 -14.43
N LEU A 122 2.83 8.75 -14.64
CA LEU A 122 3.52 8.24 -15.81
C LEU A 122 2.60 8.34 -17.03
N THR A 123 3.03 9.08 -18.05
CA THR A 123 2.27 9.21 -19.28
C THR A 123 3.17 9.63 -20.44
N SER A 124 2.68 9.45 -21.67
CA SER A 124 3.38 9.98 -22.84
C SER A 124 3.05 11.46 -23.04
N GLU A 125 3.99 12.21 -23.61
CA GLU A 125 3.87 13.66 -23.79
C GLU A 125 2.62 14.08 -24.56
N LYS A 126 2.13 13.23 -25.49
CA LYS A 126 0.90 13.46 -26.25
C LYS A 126 -0.35 13.64 -25.37
N HIS A 127 -0.36 13.08 -24.15
CA HIS A 127 -1.49 13.19 -23.21
C HIS A 127 -1.32 14.29 -22.16
N TYR A 128 -0.21 15.03 -22.16
CA TYR A 128 0.05 16.06 -21.15
C TYR A 128 -1.03 17.15 -21.20
N GLY A 129 -1.43 17.60 -22.39
CA GLY A 129 -2.45 18.64 -22.55
C GLY A 129 -3.81 18.23 -21.98
N GLU A 130 -4.20 16.95 -22.15
CA GLU A 130 -5.46 16.42 -21.60
C GLU A 130 -5.42 16.36 -20.07
N LEU A 131 -4.35 15.80 -19.49
CA LEU A 131 -4.18 15.71 -18.04
C LEU A 131 -4.09 17.10 -17.39
N ARG A 132 -3.40 18.06 -18.03
CA ARG A 132 -3.33 19.45 -17.53
C ARG A 132 -4.69 20.12 -17.52
N ARG A 133 -5.53 19.91 -18.54
CA ARG A 133 -6.91 20.43 -18.57
C ARG A 133 -7.78 19.84 -17.46
N LEU A 134 -7.49 18.61 -17.04
CA LEU A 134 -8.13 17.95 -15.90
C LEU A 134 -7.53 18.35 -14.54
N GLY A 135 -6.60 19.31 -14.50
CA GLY A 135 -6.06 19.87 -13.26
C GLY A 135 -4.82 19.18 -12.71
N PHE A 136 -4.20 18.24 -13.44
CA PHE A 136 -2.90 17.68 -13.04
C PHE A 136 -1.80 18.74 -13.21
N ALA A 137 -1.00 18.94 -12.16
CA ALA A 137 0.10 19.89 -12.18
C ALA A 137 1.21 19.42 -13.15
N ALA A 138 1.82 20.34 -13.90
CA ALA A 138 2.87 19.97 -14.86
C ALA A 138 4.03 19.19 -14.20
N LYS A 139 4.36 19.52 -12.95
CA LYS A 139 5.44 18.87 -12.19
C LYS A 139 5.23 17.38 -11.90
N CYS A 140 3.96 16.94 -11.81
CA CYS A 140 3.64 15.53 -11.53
C CYS A 140 3.61 14.67 -12.80
N LEU A 141 3.60 15.26 -13.99
CA LEU A 141 3.58 14.52 -15.26
C LEU A 141 5.01 14.11 -15.63
N LYS A 142 5.23 12.81 -15.78
CA LYS A 142 6.55 12.23 -16.05
C LYS A 142 6.49 11.24 -17.19
N THR A 143 7.57 11.14 -17.94
CA THR A 143 7.82 10.05 -18.90
C THR A 143 8.54 8.87 -18.27
N ALA A 144 8.98 8.98 -17.00
CA ALA A 144 9.47 7.87 -16.21
C ALA A 144 9.19 8.14 -14.72
N ILE A 145 8.75 7.11 -13.98
CA ILE A 145 8.49 7.20 -12.54
C ILE A 145 9.18 6.06 -11.80
N ARG A 146 9.25 6.15 -10.48
CA ARG A 146 9.75 5.07 -9.62
C ARG A 146 8.68 4.64 -8.64
N VAL A 147 8.28 3.37 -8.69
CA VAL A 147 7.30 2.78 -7.78
C VAL A 147 7.96 1.65 -7.00
N LEU A 148 8.03 1.74 -5.67
CA LEU A 148 8.63 0.73 -4.79
C LEU A 148 10.05 0.30 -5.23
N GLY A 149 10.84 1.26 -5.75
CA GLY A 149 12.18 1.01 -6.27
C GLY A 149 12.24 0.31 -7.63
N VAL A 150 11.13 0.26 -8.37
CA VAL A 150 11.11 -0.17 -9.77
C VAL A 150 10.97 1.08 -10.64
N ASP A 151 11.90 1.27 -11.56
CA ASP A 151 11.82 2.35 -12.55
C ASP A 151 10.88 1.92 -13.70
N LEU A 152 9.89 2.76 -13.99
CA LEU A 152 8.86 2.55 -15.00
C LEU A 152 8.94 3.67 -16.03
N PRO A 153 9.52 3.42 -17.21
CA PRO A 153 9.48 4.37 -18.32
C PRO A 153 8.15 4.31 -19.07
N ALA A 154 7.78 5.41 -19.71
CA ALA A 154 6.56 5.52 -20.52
C ALA A 154 6.68 4.70 -21.81
N ARG A 155 7.90 4.49 -22.31
CA ARG A 155 8.20 3.58 -23.41
C ARG A 155 9.05 2.43 -22.88
N LEU A 156 8.64 1.19 -23.15
CA LEU A 156 9.37 0.00 -22.72
C LEU A 156 10.79 -0.08 -23.31
N GLN A 157 11.00 0.57 -24.46
CA GLN A 157 12.28 0.65 -25.15
C GLN A 157 13.29 1.58 -24.46
N ASP A 158 12.83 2.42 -23.53
CA ASP A 158 13.74 3.30 -22.80
C ASP A 158 14.60 2.43 -21.85
N VAL A 159 15.91 2.46 -22.10
CA VAL A 159 16.89 1.56 -21.46
C VAL A 159 17.27 2.03 -20.06
N VAL A 160 17.09 3.32 -19.76
CA VAL A 160 17.59 3.96 -18.53
C VAL A 160 16.82 3.46 -17.31
N ARG A 161 17.47 2.63 -16.48
CA ARG A 161 16.90 2.03 -15.26
C ARG A 161 17.88 2.17 -14.08
N PRO A 162 18.09 3.40 -13.57
CA PRO A 162 19.16 3.70 -12.62
C PRO A 162 19.04 2.94 -11.30
N THR A 163 17.82 2.57 -10.87
CA THR A 163 17.63 1.75 -9.67
C THR A 163 18.07 0.31 -9.89
N ALA A 164 17.79 -0.24 -11.07
CA ALA A 164 18.24 -1.58 -11.42
C ALA A 164 19.76 -1.63 -11.54
N GLU A 165 20.36 -0.62 -12.17
CA GLU A 165 21.82 -0.45 -12.26
C GLU A 165 22.46 -0.34 -10.88
N LYS A 166 21.96 0.56 -10.02
CA LYS A 166 22.45 0.70 -8.65
C LYS A 166 22.33 -0.59 -7.84
N ARG A 167 21.22 -1.32 -7.95
CA ARG A 167 21.06 -2.62 -7.29
C ARG A 167 22.08 -3.65 -7.77
N ASN A 168 22.41 -3.65 -9.07
CA ASN A 168 23.46 -4.51 -9.61
C ASN A 168 24.84 -4.14 -9.06
N GLU A 169 25.13 -2.85 -8.93
CA GLU A 169 26.38 -2.35 -8.33
C GLU A 169 26.49 -2.71 -6.84
N ASP A 170 25.43 -2.48 -6.06
CA ASP A 170 25.36 -2.85 -4.65
C ASP A 170 25.55 -4.37 -4.47
N GLY A 171 24.91 -5.17 -5.34
CA GLY A 171 25.08 -6.63 -5.37
C GLY A 171 26.53 -7.05 -5.64
N LYS A 172 27.20 -6.42 -6.61
CA LYS A 172 28.63 -6.65 -6.90
C LYS A 172 29.51 -6.26 -5.72
N ALA A 173 29.20 -5.15 -5.04
CA ALA A 173 29.96 -4.70 -3.87
C ALA A 173 29.81 -5.68 -2.68
N ILE A 174 28.60 -6.17 -2.42
CA ILE A 174 28.34 -7.21 -1.41
C ILE A 174 29.10 -8.49 -1.77
N ALA A 175 29.08 -8.90 -3.04
CA ALA A 175 29.81 -10.07 -3.52
C ALA A 175 31.31 -9.96 -3.25
N ALA A 176 31.91 -8.83 -3.63
CA ALA A 176 33.33 -8.57 -3.40
C ALA A 176 33.68 -8.62 -1.89
N ARG A 177 32.80 -8.09 -1.03
CA ARG A 177 32.98 -8.17 0.43
C ARG A 177 32.90 -9.59 0.96
N LEU A 178 31.90 -10.37 0.53
CA LEU A 178 31.74 -11.77 0.94
C LEU A 178 32.92 -12.63 0.49
N MET A 179 33.46 -12.39 -0.71
CA MET A 179 34.60 -13.14 -1.21
C MET A 179 35.87 -12.91 -0.39
N ARG A 180 36.07 -11.70 0.14
CA ARG A 180 37.21 -11.35 1.02
C ARG A 180 37.06 -11.82 2.47
N MET A 181 35.88 -12.24 2.88
CA MET A 181 35.64 -12.70 4.26
C MET A 181 36.40 -14.01 4.53
N PRO A 182 37.10 -14.17 5.68
CA PRO A 182 37.80 -15.40 6.03
C PRO A 182 36.81 -16.45 6.59
N ALA A 183 35.86 -16.87 5.76
CA ALA A 183 34.87 -17.90 6.07
C ALA A 183 34.82 -18.95 4.95
N SER A 184 34.30 -20.13 5.25
CA SER A 184 34.09 -21.16 4.24
C SER A 184 33.11 -20.70 3.16
N LEU A 185 33.24 -21.24 1.94
CA LEU A 185 32.30 -20.96 0.85
C LEU A 185 30.84 -21.30 1.23
N HIS A 186 30.63 -22.31 2.07
CA HIS A 186 29.31 -22.66 2.59
C HIS A 186 28.69 -21.53 3.42
N VAL A 187 29.46 -20.94 4.34
CA VAL A 187 29.04 -19.78 5.14
C VAL A 187 28.82 -18.56 4.24
N LYS A 188 29.71 -18.32 3.28
CA LYS A 188 29.55 -17.23 2.29
C LYS A 188 28.28 -17.40 1.45
N ARG A 189 27.90 -18.61 1.06
CA ARG A 189 26.64 -18.90 0.33
C ARG A 189 25.39 -18.68 1.20
N LYS A 190 25.46 -18.97 2.51
CA LYS A 190 24.37 -18.68 3.44
C LYS A 190 24.22 -17.19 3.75
N LEU A 191 25.34 -16.46 3.77
CA LEU A 191 25.38 -15.01 3.98
C LEU A 191 25.17 -14.20 2.71
N TRP A 192 25.34 -14.83 1.54
CA TRP A 192 24.83 -14.29 0.29
C TRP A 192 23.34 -14.09 0.54
N PRO A 193 22.84 -12.84 0.56
CA PRO A 193 21.44 -12.65 0.76
C PRO A 193 20.75 -13.41 -0.38
N PRO A 194 19.67 -14.17 -0.15
CA PRO A 194 18.64 -14.27 -1.16
C PRO A 194 18.17 -12.82 -1.33
N THR A 195 18.94 -12.04 -2.07
CA THR A 195 18.63 -10.64 -2.27
C THR A 195 17.29 -10.67 -2.96
N PRO A 196 16.36 -9.80 -2.58
CA PRO A 196 15.26 -9.46 -3.47
C PRO A 196 15.79 -9.18 -4.89
N ALA A 197 17.04 -8.74 -5.09
CA ALA A 197 17.65 -8.70 -6.42
C ALA A 197 17.80 -10.09 -7.10
N GLY A 198 18.34 -11.12 -6.43
CA GLY A 198 18.45 -12.48 -6.99
C GLY A 198 17.15 -13.26 -7.01
N GLU A 199 16.30 -13.12 -5.99
CA GLU A 199 15.00 -13.78 -5.92
C GLU A 199 13.90 -13.00 -6.64
N LEU A 200 13.98 -11.67 -6.81
CA LEU A 200 13.15 -10.95 -7.79
C LEU A 200 13.69 -11.05 -9.21
N GLN A 201 14.99 -11.20 -9.48
CA GLN A 201 15.40 -11.58 -10.84
C GLN A 201 15.03 -13.03 -11.17
N CYS A 202 14.95 -13.94 -10.19
CA CYS A 202 14.53 -15.32 -10.45
C CYS A 202 13.00 -15.55 -10.35
N ARG A 203 12.27 -14.87 -9.44
CA ARG A 203 10.80 -14.95 -9.32
C ARG A 203 10.06 -13.90 -10.15
N PHE A 204 10.64 -12.71 -10.31
CA PHE A 204 10.11 -11.63 -11.17
C PHE A 204 10.97 -11.40 -12.43
N GLY A 205 11.88 -12.32 -12.77
CA GLY A 205 12.58 -12.37 -14.08
C GLY A 205 11.66 -12.51 -15.28
N TRP A 206 10.37 -12.76 -15.05
CA TRP A 206 9.33 -12.65 -16.06
C TRP A 206 9.00 -11.20 -16.46
N ILE A 207 9.40 -10.18 -15.65
CA ILE A 207 9.29 -8.73 -15.97
C ILE A 207 10.14 -8.31 -17.16
N GLN A 208 11.07 -9.15 -17.61
CA GLN A 208 11.96 -8.86 -18.71
C GLN A 208 11.60 -9.52 -20.05
N ARG A 209 10.52 -10.32 -20.17
CA ARG A 209 10.15 -10.95 -21.45
C ARG A 209 8.75 -10.56 -21.95
N HIS A 210 8.77 -9.70 -22.97
CA HIS A 210 7.83 -9.48 -24.08
C HIS A 210 6.33 -9.19 -23.86
N ASP A 211 5.86 -8.27 -24.72
CA ASP A 211 4.51 -7.93 -25.19
C ASP A 211 3.60 -6.97 -24.42
N GLU A 212 2.87 -6.16 -25.21
CA GLU A 212 1.91 -5.10 -24.87
C GLU A 212 0.79 -5.51 -23.88
N ALA A 213 0.68 -6.79 -23.56
CA ALA A 213 -0.14 -7.31 -22.46
C ALA A 213 0.43 -6.98 -21.05
N TYR A 214 1.66 -6.46 -20.96
CA TYR A 214 2.45 -6.40 -19.72
C TYR A 214 1.93 -5.49 -18.60
N GLY A 215 1.47 -4.28 -18.94
CA GLY A 215 0.91 -3.34 -17.95
C GLY A 215 -0.37 -3.90 -17.30
N THR A 216 -1.15 -4.65 -18.08
CA THR A 216 -2.34 -5.36 -17.60
C THR A 216 -1.94 -6.64 -16.85
N ALA A 217 -0.85 -7.32 -17.24
CA ALA A 217 -0.38 -8.56 -16.62
C ALA A 217 0.24 -8.36 -15.25
N VAL A 218 1.07 -7.31 -15.04
CA VAL A 218 1.64 -6.98 -13.72
C VAL A 218 0.54 -6.69 -12.71
N LEU A 219 -0.46 -5.92 -13.13
CA LEU A 219 -1.56 -5.55 -12.28
C LEU A 219 -2.64 -6.64 -12.14
N ARG A 220 -2.86 -7.49 -13.16
CA ARG A 220 -3.64 -8.74 -13.03
C ARG A 220 -2.95 -9.75 -12.11
N HIS A 221 -1.62 -9.82 -12.13
CA HIS A 221 -0.86 -10.71 -11.25
C HIS A 221 -0.88 -10.20 -9.81
N LEU A 222 -0.72 -8.89 -9.57
CA LEU A 222 -0.93 -8.29 -8.25
C LEU A 222 -2.37 -8.48 -7.75
N ALA A 223 -3.37 -8.41 -8.65
CA ALA A 223 -4.76 -8.72 -8.33
C ALA A 223 -4.99 -10.23 -8.09
N ALA A 224 -4.32 -11.12 -8.81
CA ALA A 224 -4.40 -12.57 -8.65
C ALA A 224 -3.70 -13.06 -7.37
N VAL A 225 -2.57 -12.46 -7.00
CA VAL A 225 -1.88 -12.68 -5.72
C VAL A 225 -2.75 -12.19 -4.55
N ARG A 226 -3.55 -11.13 -4.76
CA ARG A 226 -4.56 -10.66 -3.80
C ARG A 226 -5.78 -11.58 -3.71
N GLN A 227 -6.18 -12.23 -4.80
CA GLN A 227 -7.27 -13.23 -4.80
C GLN A 227 -6.84 -14.61 -4.28
N ALA A 228 -5.58 -14.98 -4.47
CA ALA A 228 -5.03 -16.30 -4.12
C ALA A 228 -4.38 -16.31 -2.73
N GLY A 229 -4.94 -15.58 -1.75
CA GLY A 229 -4.41 -15.45 -0.39
C GLY A 229 -3.81 -16.76 0.15
N THR A 230 -2.48 -16.86 0.05
CA THR A 230 -1.60 -17.95 0.48
C THR A 230 -2.18 -19.37 0.48
N SER A 231 -1.86 -20.16 -0.55
CA SER A 231 -1.75 -21.61 -0.39
C SER A 231 -0.73 -22.19 -1.36
N VAL A 232 0.53 -22.23 -0.94
CA VAL A 232 1.46 -23.29 -1.34
C VAL A 232 1.54 -24.24 -0.15
N GLU A 233 0.61 -25.19 -0.08
CA GLU A 233 0.84 -26.65 0.06
C GLU A 233 -0.41 -27.42 0.55
N LYS A 234 -0.65 -28.53 -0.17
CA LYS A 234 -1.22 -29.83 0.25
C LYS A 234 -2.72 -29.97 0.59
N ASN A 235 -3.38 -30.78 -0.26
CA ASN A 235 -4.53 -31.67 -0.04
C ASN A 235 -5.32 -31.52 1.27
N GLU A 236 -6.51 -30.94 1.19
CA GLU A 236 -7.63 -31.27 2.08
C GLU A 236 -9.00 -31.20 1.34
N PRO A 237 -10.04 -31.94 1.80
CA PRO A 237 -11.27 -32.19 1.05
C PRO A 237 -12.23 -30.99 0.97
N SER A 238 -13.05 -30.98 -0.08
CA SER A 238 -13.91 -29.89 -0.58
C SER A 238 -15.00 -29.35 0.37
N ASP A 239 -15.24 -29.98 1.52
CA ASP A 239 -16.38 -29.63 2.38
C ASP A 239 -16.14 -28.40 3.27
N ASN A 240 -14.89 -27.92 3.38
CA ASN A 240 -14.54 -26.71 4.13
C ASN A 240 -14.85 -25.39 3.39
N TRP A 241 -15.12 -25.42 2.08
CA TRP A 241 -15.30 -24.22 1.25
C TRP A 241 -16.64 -23.50 1.50
N PHE A 242 -17.71 -24.25 1.81
CA PHE A 242 -19.03 -23.67 2.07
C PHE A 242 -19.11 -22.92 3.41
N ARG A 243 -18.30 -23.30 4.41
CA ARG A 243 -18.19 -22.57 5.69
C ARG A 243 -17.36 -21.28 5.54
N ARG A 244 -16.29 -21.28 4.73
CA ARG A 244 -15.50 -20.07 4.44
C ARG A 244 -16.28 -18.98 3.71
N GLY A 245 -17.20 -19.33 2.80
CA GLY A 245 -18.04 -18.36 2.10
C GLY A 245 -19.02 -17.58 3.00
N GLN A 246 -19.41 -18.16 4.14
CA GLN A 246 -20.24 -17.49 5.16
C GLN A 246 -19.39 -16.55 6.06
N GLU A 247 -18.14 -16.93 6.34
CA GLU A 247 -17.18 -16.10 7.07
C GLU A 247 -16.69 -14.90 6.25
N GLU A 248 -16.49 -15.04 4.94
CA GLU A 248 -16.12 -13.92 4.05
C GLU A 248 -17.21 -12.85 3.96
N ASN A 249 -18.48 -13.21 4.01
CA ASN A 249 -19.57 -12.22 4.08
C ASN A 249 -19.65 -11.54 5.46
N GLN A 250 -19.25 -12.22 6.54
CA GLN A 250 -19.11 -11.59 7.87
C GLN A 250 -17.90 -10.64 7.93
N VAL A 251 -16.76 -11.03 7.34
CA VAL A 251 -15.58 -10.16 7.13
C VAL A 251 -15.89 -9.00 6.18
N ARG A 252 -16.84 -9.17 5.26
CA ARG A 252 -17.26 -8.13 4.30
C ARG A 252 -18.13 -7.05 4.96
N ASN A 253 -19.05 -7.45 5.85
CA ASN A 253 -19.87 -6.51 6.63
C ASN A 253 -19.03 -5.81 7.71
N ALA A 254 -18.20 -6.58 8.42
CA ALA A 254 -16.79 -6.29 8.71
C ALA A 254 -16.25 -4.86 8.76
N LEU A 255 -16.15 -4.34 7.54
CA LEU A 255 -15.18 -3.34 7.14
C LEU A 255 -15.86 -1.99 6.90
N THR A 256 -17.18 -1.99 6.77
CA THR A 256 -17.97 -0.81 6.45
C THR A 256 -18.21 0.06 7.69
N ASP A 257 -18.36 -0.52 8.88
CA ASP A 257 -18.71 0.26 10.08
C ASP A 257 -17.54 0.57 11.03
N LEU A 258 -16.38 -0.10 10.93
CA LEU A 258 -15.16 0.33 11.64
C LEU A 258 -14.72 1.69 11.09
N ASN A 259 -14.90 1.86 9.78
CA ASN A 259 -14.77 3.12 9.10
C ASN A 259 -15.74 4.17 9.65
N ALA A 260 -16.99 3.81 9.93
CA ALA A 260 -17.96 4.71 10.56
C ALA A 260 -17.56 5.09 12.00
N LEU A 261 -16.98 4.17 12.79
CA LEU A 261 -16.48 4.46 14.14
C LEU A 261 -15.26 5.40 14.16
N LEU A 262 -14.34 5.23 13.22
CA LEU A 262 -13.16 6.10 13.11
C LEU A 262 -13.53 7.51 12.59
N VAL A 263 -14.52 7.61 11.71
CA VAL A 263 -15.04 8.90 11.19
C VAL A 263 -15.92 9.62 12.22
N ALA A 264 -16.79 8.89 12.94
CA ALA A 264 -17.67 9.47 13.97
C ALA A 264 -16.90 9.96 15.21
N GLY A 265 -15.76 9.35 15.54
CA GLY A 265 -14.87 9.83 16.61
C GLY A 265 -14.20 11.19 16.32
N GLY A 266 -14.25 11.66 15.07
CA GLY A 266 -13.72 12.97 14.65
C GLY A 266 -14.74 14.12 14.69
N THR A 267 -16.02 13.85 14.96
CA THR A 267 -17.10 14.85 15.00
C THR A 267 -17.64 15.02 16.42
N VAL A 268 -16.83 15.54 17.34
CA VAL A 268 -17.31 16.06 18.63
C VAL A 268 -16.54 17.32 19.01
N GLY A 269 -17.24 18.45 19.08
CA GLY A 269 -16.85 19.61 19.88
C GLY A 269 -16.51 20.89 19.12
N GLY A 270 -17.46 21.41 18.34
CA GLY A 270 -17.53 22.83 18.01
C GLY A 270 -18.86 23.35 18.52
N ASP A 271 -18.95 23.59 19.83
CA ASP A 271 -19.87 24.53 20.47
C ASP A 271 -19.48 24.67 21.95
N VAL A 272 -19.45 25.93 22.38
CA VAL A 272 -18.96 26.54 23.64
C VAL A 272 -17.47 26.85 23.71
#